data_AF-A0A7Z7QYI9-F1
#
_entry.id   AF-A0A7Z7QYI9-F1
#
_cell.length_a   1.000
_cell.length_b   1.000
_cell.length_c   1.000
_cell.angle_alpha   90.00
_cell.angle_beta   90.00
_cell.angle_gamma   90.00
#
_symmetry.space_group_name_H-M   'P 1'
#
loop_
_entity.id
_entity.type
_entity.pdbx_description
1 polymer ?
#
loop_
_entity_poly.entity_id
_entity_poly.type
_entity_poly.pdbx_seq_one_letter_code
_entity_poly.pdbx_strand_id
1 'polypeptide(L)'
;MINEASLAILDDIDELADMIVASDIYASFEQAKQALENNDEAHLLYQSFLKSKEKYDEVMRFGKYHPDYKKVMLETRQRKRAYEMLDVVMHYKAREMALQHLIDEVVTKIAYAVSEHVKIETGNPFFQTSHSGCATGGSCNCSL
;
A
#
# COMPACT_ATOMS: atom_id res chain seq x y z
N MET A 1 0.77 -10.05 -32.96
CA MET A 1 -0.52 -10.66 -33.33
C MET A 1 -1.04 -11.32 -32.07
N ILE A 2 -2.22 -10.95 -31.59
CA ILE A 2 -2.89 -11.65 -30.49
C ILE A 2 -3.43 -12.94 -31.12
N ASN A 3 -2.96 -14.09 -30.66
CA ASN A 3 -3.37 -15.39 -31.17
C ASN A 3 -4.49 -15.95 -30.27
N GLU A 4 -5.25 -16.94 -30.74
CA GLU A 4 -6.36 -17.57 -30.00
C GLU A 4 -5.94 -18.05 -28.60
N ALA A 5 -4.75 -18.64 -28.47
CA ALA A 5 -4.19 -19.05 -27.18
C ALA A 5 -3.94 -17.87 -26.22
N SER A 6 -3.62 -16.68 -26.73
CA SER A 6 -3.45 -15.48 -25.90
C SER A 6 -4.78 -14.92 -25.43
N LEU A 7 -5.85 -15.07 -26.21
CA LEU A 7 -7.20 -14.67 -25.81
C LEU A 7 -7.72 -15.57 -24.70
N ALA A 8 -7.56 -16.90 -24.84
CA ALA A 8 -7.99 -17.84 -23.80
C ALA A 8 -7.34 -17.56 -22.43
N ILE A 9 -6.05 -17.20 -22.41
CA ILE A 9 -5.36 -16.83 -21.16
C ILE A 9 -5.94 -15.54 -20.55
N LEU A 10 -6.36 -14.57 -21.37
CA LEU A 10 -6.97 -13.35 -20.85
C LEU A 10 -8.36 -13.64 -20.27
N ASP A 11 -9.14 -14.50 -20.92
CA ASP A 11 -10.45 -14.93 -20.40
C ASP A 11 -10.29 -15.66 -19.05
N ASP A 12 -9.29 -16.54 -18.92
CA ASP A 12 -8.96 -17.23 -17.66
C ASP A 12 -8.54 -16.25 -16.55
N ILE A 13 -7.83 -15.16 -16.91
CA ILE A 13 -7.42 -14.12 -15.96
C ILE A 13 -8.63 -13.32 -15.49
N ASP A 14 -9.56 -12.99 -16.38
CA ASP A 14 -10.78 -12.26 -16.03
C ASP A 14 -11.67 -13.11 -15.09
N GLU A 15 -11.82 -14.41 -15.37
CA GLU A 15 -12.55 -15.32 -14.45
C GLU A 15 -11.89 -15.38 -13.07
N LEU A 16 -10.55 -15.48 -13.02
CA LEU A 16 -9.81 -15.46 -11.76
C LEU A 16 -9.98 -14.13 -11.00
N ALA A 17 -9.98 -13.00 -11.70
CA ALA A 17 -10.22 -11.70 -11.10
C ALA A 17 -11.64 -11.60 -10.51
N ASP A 18 -12.65 -12.09 -11.23
CA ASP A 18 -14.03 -12.15 -10.75
C ASP A 18 -14.16 -13.02 -9.50
N MET A 19 -13.45 -14.15 -9.43
CA MET A 19 -13.40 -14.98 -8.21
C MET A 19 -12.79 -14.24 -7.02
N ILE A 20 -11.74 -13.43 -7.23
CA ILE A 20 -11.15 -12.62 -6.16
C ILE A 20 -12.13 -11.55 -5.69
N VAL A 21 -12.82 -10.88 -6.61
CA VAL A 21 -13.83 -9.87 -6.30
C VAL A 21 -15.03 -10.46 -5.56
N ALA A 22 -15.44 -11.69 -5.90
CA ALA A 22 -16.51 -12.42 -5.22
C ALA A 22 -16.11 -12.97 -3.84
N SER A 23 -14.83 -12.87 -3.44
CA SER A 23 -14.35 -13.42 -2.18
C SER A 23 -14.77 -12.59 -0.96
N ASP A 24 -14.90 -13.26 0.19
CA ASP A 24 -15.15 -12.60 1.48
C ASP A 24 -14.03 -11.62 1.86
N ILE A 25 -12.80 -11.89 1.40
CA ILE A 25 -11.63 -11.03 1.64
C ILE A 25 -11.85 -9.68 0.94
N TYR A 26 -12.22 -9.70 -0.33
CA TYR A 26 -12.52 -8.48 -1.08
C TYR A 26 -13.73 -7.73 -0.51
N ALA A 27 -14.80 -8.45 -0.17
CA ALA A 27 -15.97 -7.84 0.47
C ALA A 27 -15.62 -7.15 1.81
N SER A 28 -14.77 -7.77 2.63
CA SER A 28 -14.30 -7.18 3.89
C SER A 28 -13.41 -5.95 3.70
N PHE A 29 -12.59 -5.94 2.63
CA PHE A 29 -11.79 -4.80 2.25
C PHE A 29 -12.67 -3.63 1.79
N GLU A 30 -13.65 -3.89 0.94
CA GLU A 30 -14.55 -2.86 0.40
C GLU A 30 -15.38 -2.21 1.52
N GLN A 31 -15.87 -3.00 2.48
CA GLN A 31 -16.54 -2.48 3.67
C GLN A 31 -15.62 -1.59 4.52
N ALA A 32 -14.37 -2.02 4.73
CA ALA A 32 -13.40 -1.24 5.50
C ALA A 32 -13.02 0.07 4.78
N LYS A 33 -12.95 0.03 3.44
CA LYS A 33 -12.70 1.20 2.59
C LYS A 33 -13.84 2.21 2.71
N GLN A 34 -15.08 1.77 2.56
CA GLN A 34 -16.25 2.63 2.72
C GLN A 34 -16.35 3.21 4.15
N ALA A 35 -16.00 2.42 5.17
CA ALA A 35 -15.98 2.91 6.55
C ALA A 35 -14.94 4.02 6.76
N LEU A 36 -13.77 3.92 6.12
CA LEU A 36 -12.74 4.97 6.14
C LEU A 36 -13.17 6.21 5.34
N GLU A 37 -13.74 6.03 4.15
CA GLU A 37 -14.23 7.11 3.28
C GLU A 37 -15.37 7.92 3.92
N ASN A 38 -16.17 7.31 4.79
CA ASN A 38 -17.26 7.98 5.49
C ASN A 38 -16.86 8.52 6.89
N ASN A 39 -15.59 8.44 7.27
CA ASN A 39 -15.13 8.88 8.59
C ASN A 39 -14.55 10.30 8.56
N ASP A 40 -15.31 11.26 9.08
CA ASP A 40 -14.92 12.68 9.12
C ASP A 40 -13.63 12.94 9.91
N GLU A 41 -13.41 12.20 11.02
CA GLU A 41 -12.22 12.36 11.84
C GLU A 41 -10.95 11.92 11.09
N ALA A 42 -11.02 10.80 10.37
CA ALA A 42 -9.95 10.33 9.52
C ALA A 42 -9.61 11.36 8.43
N HIS A 43 -10.62 11.95 7.78
CA HIS A 43 -10.42 13.01 6.78
C HIS A 43 -9.76 14.25 7.39
N LEU A 44 -10.22 14.70 8.55
CA LEU A 44 -9.64 15.86 9.24
C LEU A 44 -8.18 15.62 9.64
N LEU A 45 -7.88 14.46 10.23
CA LEU A 45 -6.51 14.10 10.60
C LEU A 45 -5.62 13.95 9.36
N TYR A 46 -6.13 13.36 8.28
CA TYR A 46 -5.41 13.21 7.03
C TYR A 46 -5.07 14.57 6.41
N GLN A 47 -6.04 15.48 6.32
CA GLN A 47 -5.79 16.85 5.86
C GLN A 47 -4.79 17.59 6.75
N SER A 48 -4.86 17.38 8.06
CA SER A 48 -3.90 17.98 9.01
C SER A 48 -2.48 17.45 8.76
N PHE A 49 -2.35 16.16 8.43
CA PHE A 49 -1.08 15.52 8.09
C PHE A 49 -0.54 16.06 6.77
N LEU A 50 -1.36 16.17 5.71
CA LEU A 50 -0.94 16.71 4.42
C LEU A 50 -0.37 18.14 4.55
N LYS A 51 -1.03 19.01 5.30
CA LYS A 51 -0.52 20.37 5.58
C LYS A 51 0.83 20.37 6.31
N SER A 52 1.06 19.41 7.21
CA SER A 52 2.38 19.28 7.86
C SER A 52 3.44 18.69 6.94
N LYS A 53 3.04 17.79 6.04
CA LYS A 53 3.91 17.19 5.03
C LYS A 53 4.40 18.25 4.04
N GLU A 54 3.54 19.14 3.57
CA GLU A 54 3.93 20.26 2.71
C GLU A 54 5.04 21.12 3.35
N LYS A 55 4.84 21.52 4.61
CA LYS A 55 5.87 22.25 5.38
C LYS A 55 7.14 21.44 5.54
N TYR A 56 7.03 20.14 5.77
CA TYR A 56 8.17 19.24 5.88
C TYR A 56 8.97 19.17 4.59
N ASP A 57 8.29 19.07 3.44
CA ASP A 57 8.91 18.99 2.13
C ASP A 57 9.62 20.32 1.77
N GLU A 58 9.03 21.46 2.12
CA GLU A 58 9.66 22.79 2.01
C GLU A 58 10.96 22.89 2.82
N VAL A 59 10.90 22.47 4.09
CA VAL A 59 12.05 22.50 5.02
C VAL A 59 13.12 21.49 4.59
N MET A 60 12.71 20.32 4.10
CA MET A 60 13.62 19.28 3.61
C MET A 60 14.39 19.71 2.36
N ARG A 61 13.85 20.63 1.56
CA ARG A 61 14.57 21.21 0.41
C ARG A 61 15.89 21.86 0.81
N PHE A 62 15.96 22.44 2.01
CA PHE A 62 17.17 23.02 2.59
C PHE A 62 17.93 22.04 3.50
N GLY A 63 17.28 20.95 3.89
CA GLY A 63 17.86 19.88 4.68
C GLY A 63 18.03 20.22 6.16
N LYS A 64 18.94 19.49 6.82
CA LYS A 64 19.09 19.46 8.28
C LYS A 64 19.51 20.79 8.92
N TYR A 65 19.96 21.76 8.13
CA TYR A 65 20.41 23.08 8.61
C TYR A 65 19.29 24.11 8.71
N HIS A 66 18.06 23.77 8.26
CA HIS A 66 16.92 24.64 8.44
C HIS A 66 16.57 24.81 9.93
N PRO A 67 16.34 26.03 10.44
CA PRO A 67 16.08 26.27 11.87
C PRO A 67 14.89 25.47 12.40
N ASP A 68 13.84 25.32 11.59
CA ASP A 68 12.63 24.58 11.96
C ASP A 68 12.67 23.07 11.68
N TYR A 69 13.79 22.53 11.17
CA TYR A 69 13.90 21.13 10.75
C TYR A 69 13.38 20.13 11.79
N LYS A 70 13.87 20.23 13.03
CA LYS A 70 13.49 19.31 14.10
C LYS A 70 12.01 19.42 14.47
N LYS A 71 11.49 20.65 14.47
CA LYS A 71 10.11 20.94 14.83
C LYS A 71 9.14 20.37 13.81
N VAL A 72 9.36 20.68 12.52
CA VAL A 72 8.49 20.23 11.43
C VAL A 72 8.55 18.71 11.24
N MET A 73 9.73 18.11 11.40
CA MET A 73 9.88 16.65 11.40
C MET A 73 9.06 15.99 12.53
N LEU A 74 9.15 16.50 13.76
CA LEU A 74 8.41 15.94 14.89
C LEU A 74 6.90 16.09 14.71
N GLU A 75 6.45 17.28 14.31
CA GLU A 75 5.03 17.60 14.10
C GLU A 75 4.42 16.70 13.01
N THR A 76 5.12 16.54 11.88
CA THR A 76 4.66 15.68 10.78
C THR A 76 4.55 14.22 11.22
N ARG A 77 5.51 13.71 11.99
CA ARG A 77 5.47 12.36 12.55
C ARG A 77 4.32 12.16 13.54
N GLN A 78 4.07 13.14 14.41
CA GLN A 78 2.97 13.08 15.38
C GLN A 78 1.61 13.05 14.68
N ARG A 79 1.41 13.92 13.67
CA ARG A 79 0.16 13.96 12.88
C ARG A 79 -0.04 12.69 12.07
N LYS A 80 1.02 12.17 11.45
CA LYS A 80 0.99 10.87 10.76
C LYS A 80 0.57 9.75 11.71
N ARG A 81 1.19 9.68 12.90
CA ARG A 81 0.87 8.67 13.91
C ARG A 81 -0.56 8.80 14.42
N ALA A 82 -1.06 10.02 14.62
CA ALA A 82 -2.44 10.24 15.04
C ALA A 82 -3.44 9.69 14.02
N TYR A 83 -3.20 9.93 12.73
CA TYR A 83 -4.00 9.34 11.65
C TYR A 83 -3.89 7.81 11.60
N GLU A 84 -2.67 7.25 11.64
CA GLU A 84 -2.43 5.80 11.54
C GLU A 84 -2.97 5.00 12.73
N MET A 85 -3.15 5.64 13.89
CA MET A 85 -3.67 5.02 15.10
C MET A 85 -5.21 5.05 15.19
N LEU A 86 -5.90 5.65 14.23
CA LEU A 86 -7.36 5.57 14.18
C LEU A 86 -7.80 4.14 13.89
N ASP A 87 -8.76 3.63 14.67
CA ASP A 87 -9.27 2.26 14.51
C ASP A 87 -9.77 1.99 13.09
N VAL A 88 -10.43 2.96 12.45
CA VAL A 88 -10.91 2.84 11.06
C VAL A 88 -9.77 2.72 10.05
N VAL A 89 -8.67 3.43 10.26
CA VAL A 89 -7.47 3.38 9.40
C VAL A 89 -6.73 2.06 9.61
N MET A 90 -6.57 1.64 10.86
CA MET A 90 -5.95 0.35 11.20
C MET A 90 -6.75 -0.82 10.63
N HIS A 91 -8.08 -0.78 10.76
CA HIS A 91 -8.96 -1.81 10.21
C HIS A 91 -8.87 -1.85 8.68
N TYR A 92 -8.93 -0.70 8.00
CA TYR A 92 -8.72 -0.63 6.56
C TYR A 92 -7.37 -1.23 6.13
N LYS A 93 -6.27 -0.81 6.76
CA LYS A 93 -4.92 -1.30 6.45
C LYS A 93 -4.78 -2.80 6.66
N ALA A 94 -5.41 -3.36 7.69
CA ALA A 94 -5.41 -4.80 7.92
C ALA A 94 -6.12 -5.58 6.80
N ARG A 95 -7.27 -5.08 6.31
CA ARG A 95 -8.01 -5.73 5.21
C ARG A 95 -7.31 -5.55 3.87
N GLU A 96 -6.72 -4.39 3.63
CA GLU A 96 -5.88 -4.13 2.47
C GLU A 96 -4.69 -5.11 2.40
N MET A 97 -3.99 -5.31 3.52
CA MET A 97 -2.92 -6.31 3.59
C MET A 97 -3.41 -7.74 3.35
N ALA A 98 -4.58 -8.10 3.86
CA ALA A 98 -5.15 -9.43 3.64
C ALA A 98 -5.48 -9.67 2.14
N LEU A 99 -6.04 -8.66 1.46
CA LEU A 99 -6.28 -8.72 0.02
C LEU A 99 -4.98 -8.79 -0.78
N GLN A 100 -3.97 -7.99 -0.42
CA GLN A 100 -2.65 -8.06 -1.06
C GLN A 100 -2.02 -9.44 -0.90
N HIS A 101 -2.13 -10.05 0.28
CA HIS A 101 -1.61 -11.39 0.54
C HIS A 101 -2.28 -12.45 -0.36
N LEU A 102 -3.60 -12.37 -0.54
CA LEU A 102 -4.33 -13.24 -1.45
C LEU A 102 -3.80 -13.11 -2.89
N ILE A 103 -3.62 -11.88 -3.36
CA ILE A 103 -3.11 -11.60 -4.71
C ILE A 103 -1.69 -12.13 -4.86
N ASP A 104 -0.81 -11.87 -3.88
CA ASP A 104 0.57 -12.35 -3.87
C ASP A 104 0.62 -13.88 -3.93
N GLU A 105 -0.24 -14.59 -3.18
CA GLU A 105 -0.35 -16.05 -3.24
C GLU A 105 -0.76 -16.57 -4.61
N VAL A 106 -1.77 -15.94 -5.23
CA VAL A 106 -2.27 -16.31 -6.55
C VAL A 106 -1.18 -16.13 -7.61
N VAL A 107 -0.53 -14.97 -7.62
CA VAL A 107 0.60 -14.68 -8.54
C VAL A 107 1.74 -15.67 -8.34
N THR A 108 2.06 -16.00 -7.09
CA THR A 108 3.11 -16.95 -6.75
C THR A 108 2.79 -18.36 -7.26
N LYS A 109 1.55 -18.82 -7.11
CA LYS A 109 1.10 -20.12 -7.64
C LYS A 109 1.20 -20.19 -9.16
N ILE A 110 0.77 -19.13 -9.86
CA ILE A 110 0.85 -19.06 -11.33
C ILE A 110 2.31 -19.09 -11.79
N ALA A 111 3.17 -18.27 -11.18
CA ALA A 111 4.57 -18.19 -11.55
C ALA A 111 5.31 -19.53 -11.39
N TYR A 112 5.09 -20.24 -10.28
CA TYR A 112 5.70 -21.56 -10.06
C TYR A 112 5.12 -22.66 -10.95
N ALA A 113 3.86 -22.54 -11.38
CA ALA A 113 3.29 -23.46 -12.37
C ALA A 113 3.96 -23.31 -13.75
N VAL A 114 4.47 -22.13 -14.08
CA VAL A 114 5.20 -21.87 -15.33
C VAL A 114 6.68 -22.25 -15.22
N SER A 115 7.34 -21.93 -14.10
CA SER A 115 8.73 -22.35 -13.84
C SER A 115 9.11 -22.25 -12.37
N GLU A 116 9.70 -23.33 -11.84
CA GLU A 116 10.17 -23.42 -10.45
C GLU A 116 11.32 -22.44 -10.12
N HIS A 117 11.97 -21.85 -11.13
CA HIS A 117 13.15 -20.99 -10.96
C HIS A 117 12.85 -19.49 -11.13
N VAL A 118 11.57 -19.09 -11.23
CA VAL A 118 11.19 -17.69 -11.34
C VAL A 118 11.42 -16.96 -10.01
N LYS A 119 12.15 -15.84 -10.06
CA LYS A 119 12.30 -14.93 -8.92
C LYS A 119 11.13 -13.96 -8.90
N ILE A 120 10.36 -13.98 -7.81
CA ILE A 120 9.17 -13.15 -7.64
C ILE A 120 9.47 -12.10 -6.57
N GLU A 121 9.34 -10.83 -6.91
CA GLU A 121 9.30 -9.74 -5.94
C GLU A 121 7.86 -9.57 -5.48
N THR A 122 7.43 -10.34 -4.48
CA THR A 122 6.12 -10.16 -3.85
C THR A 122 6.07 -8.82 -3.11
N GLY A 123 4.95 -8.10 -3.21
CA GLY A 123 4.77 -6.76 -2.62
C GLY A 123 4.80 -6.75 -1.09
N ASN A 124 4.62 -7.90 -0.46
CA ASN A 124 4.73 -8.05 0.99
C ASN A 124 6.21 -8.04 1.46
N PRO A 125 6.61 -7.08 2.34
CA PRO A 125 7.97 -7.00 2.89
C PRO A 125 8.38 -8.24 3.71
N PHE A 126 7.44 -9.11 4.10
CA PHE A 126 7.73 -10.36 4.80
C PHE A 126 8.39 -11.43 3.91
N PHE A 127 8.20 -11.36 2.59
CA PHE A 127 8.77 -12.31 1.62
C PHE A 127 10.01 -11.75 0.90
N GLN A 128 10.38 -10.49 1.16
CA GLN A 128 11.62 -9.90 0.68
C GLN A 128 12.81 -10.45 1.49
N THR A 129 13.39 -11.55 1.02
CA THR A 129 14.62 -12.14 1.58
C THR A 129 15.89 -11.39 1.17
N SER A 130 15.75 -10.28 0.43
CA SER A 130 16.86 -9.39 0.06
C SER A 130 17.18 -8.42 1.21
N HIS A 131 18.30 -8.69 1.88
CA HIS A 131 18.96 -7.85 2.90
C HIS A 131 19.45 -6.47 2.39
N SER A 132 18.69 -5.74 1.57
CA SER A 132 19.00 -4.34 1.25
C SER A 132 18.20 -3.43 2.18
N GLY A 133 18.81 -3.11 3.33
CA GLY A 133 18.27 -2.17 4.30
C GLY A 133 17.88 -0.84 3.65
N CYS A 134 16.68 -0.36 3.98
CA CYS A 134 16.20 0.99 3.68
C CYS A 134 16.94 2.02 4.56
N ALA A 135 18.20 2.29 4.22
CA ALA A 135 19.02 3.36 4.77
C ALA A 135 19.13 4.58 3.84
N THR A 136 18.20 4.72 2.88
CA THR A 136 18.14 5.87 1.96
C THR A 136 16.80 6.58 2.10
N GLY A 137 16.76 7.56 3.00
CA GLY A 137 15.61 8.44 3.23
C GLY A 137 15.42 9.45 2.09
N GLY A 138 14.84 9.01 0.97
CA GLY A 138 14.65 9.88 -0.20
C GLY A 138 13.36 9.70 -1.00
N SER A 139 12.76 8.51 -1.06
CA SER A 139 11.62 8.30 -1.96
C SER A 139 10.75 7.11 -1.57
N CYS A 140 9.90 7.27 -0.55
CA CYS A 140 8.73 6.40 -0.42
C CYS A 140 7.60 7.05 -1.23
N ASN A 141 7.44 6.58 -2.47
CA ASN A 141 6.32 6.92 -3.32
C ASN A 141 5.13 6.02 -2.94
N CYS A 142 4.52 6.28 -1.78
CA CYS A 142 3.22 5.72 -1.45
C CYS A 142 2.16 6.60 -2.14
N SER A 143 1.83 6.27 -3.39
CA SER A 143 0.56 6.62 -3.98
C SER A 143 -0.49 5.62 -3.50
N LEU A 144 -1.60 6.17 -3.00
CA LEU A 144 -2.89 5.57 -2.60
C LEU A 144 -2.95 4.05 -2.49
#